data_AF-A0A845ZBQ4-F1
#
_entry.id   AF-A0A845ZBQ4-F1
#
_cell.length_a   1.000
_cell.length_b   1.000
_cell.length_c   1.000
_cell.angle_alpha   90.00
_cell.angle_beta   90.00
_cell.angle_gamma   90.00
#
_symmetry.space_group_name_H-M   'P 1'
#
loop_
_entity.id
_entity.type
_entity.pdbx_description
1 polymer ?
#
loop_
_entity_poly.entity_id
_entity_poly.type
_entity_poly.pdbx_seq_one_letter_code
_entity_poly.pdbx_strand_id
1 'polypeptide(L)'
;NVRIIGTMNTADRSIALVDHALRRRFAFITLSPNYEILRQYHQEIETNFLVEGLIEILEAVNQEINDPNYQIGVSFFLREYIEEEIQDIWQMEIEPYLEEFFFAQPEKVDEFRWDKIEDLMWEY
;
A
#
# COMPACT_ATOMS: atom_id res chain seq x y z
N ASN A 1 -6.83 32.19 15.91
CA ASN A 1 -6.53 30.77 16.20
C ASN A 1 -5.92 30.14 14.96
N VAL A 2 -4.65 29.69 15.00
CA VAL A 2 -3.93 29.08 13.86
C VAL A 2 -3.59 27.63 14.20
N ARG A 3 -3.72 26.74 13.23
CA ARG A 3 -3.28 25.33 13.30
C ARG A 3 -2.38 25.04 12.11
N ILE A 4 -1.34 24.23 12.31
CA ILE A 4 -0.43 23.76 11.26
C ILE A 4 -0.60 22.24 11.18
N ILE A 5 -0.90 21.74 9.99
CA ILE A 5 -0.99 20.31 9.68
C ILE A 5 0.05 20.05 8.60
N GLY A 6 0.94 19.09 8.86
CA GLY A 6 1.92 18.62 7.90
C GLY A 6 1.71 17.14 7.63
N THR A 7 1.99 16.71 6.40
CA THR A 7 2.09 15.30 6.03
C THR A 7 3.57 14.92 5.94
N MET A 8 3.89 13.67 6.26
CA MET A 8 5.23 13.14 6.19
C MET A 8 5.17 11.75 5.59
N ASN A 9 5.94 11.50 4.54
CA ASN A 9 6.22 10.16 4.06
C ASN A 9 7.32 9.56 4.93
N THR A 10 7.02 8.50 5.69
CA THR A 10 7.97 7.88 6.62
C THR A 10 8.90 6.87 5.96
N ALA A 11 8.63 6.45 4.71
CA ALA A 11 9.54 5.61 3.93
C ALA A 11 10.82 6.36 3.51
N ASP A 12 10.73 7.70 3.37
CA ASP A 12 11.84 8.54 2.94
C ASP A 12 12.82 8.79 4.10
N ARG A 13 13.97 8.11 4.06
CA ARG A 13 15.04 8.27 5.06
C ARG A 13 15.91 9.50 4.84
N SER A 14 15.81 10.18 3.70
CA SER A 14 16.63 11.37 3.39
C SER A 14 16.34 12.57 4.32
N ILE A 15 15.19 12.55 4.99
CA ILE A 15 14.72 13.61 5.89
C ILE A 15 14.94 13.35 7.39
N ALA A 16 15.69 12.29 7.75
CA ALA A 16 15.84 11.84 9.15
C ALA A 16 16.31 12.94 10.13
N LEU A 17 17.16 13.87 9.69
CA LEU A 17 17.64 15.00 10.51
C LEU A 17 16.55 16.06 10.78
N VAL A 18 15.64 16.26 9.83
CA VAL A 18 14.51 17.21 9.95
C VAL A 18 13.47 16.64 10.91
N ASP A 19 13.26 15.33 10.88
CA ASP A 19 12.28 14.62 11.68
C ASP A 19 12.49 14.82 13.20
N HIS A 20 13.73 14.74 13.69
CA HIS A 20 14.02 14.94 15.13
C HIS A 20 13.66 16.35 15.65
N ALA A 21 13.74 17.37 14.79
CA ALA A 21 13.33 18.73 15.16
C ALA A 21 11.81 18.88 15.16
N LEU A 22 11.12 18.24 14.22
CA LEU A 22 9.66 18.26 14.11
C LEU A 22 8.98 17.47 15.25
N ARG A 23 9.55 16.31 15.64
CA ARG A 23 9.07 15.48 16.77
C ARG A 23 8.95 16.21 18.11
N ARG A 24 9.69 17.31 18.29
CA ARG A 24 9.60 18.15 19.50
C ARG A 24 8.52 19.24 19.45
N ARG A 25 7.93 19.49 18.28
CA ARG A 25 7.00 20.61 18.04
C ARG A 25 5.61 20.19 17.58
N PHE A 26 5.49 18.97 17.04
CA PHE A 26 4.24 18.45 16.51
C PHE A 26 3.82 17.19 17.27
N ALA A 27 2.52 16.99 17.40
CA ALA A 27 1.96 15.67 17.67
C ALA A 27 2.00 14.87 16.36
N PHE A 28 2.37 13.59 16.46
CA PHE A 28 2.47 12.68 15.32
C PHE A 28 1.29 11.71 15.38
N ILE A 29 0.58 11.60 14.26
CA ILE A 29 -0.49 10.64 14.05
C ILE A 29 -0.05 9.77 12.89
N THR A 30 0.23 8.49 13.17
CA THR A 30 0.56 7.52 12.14
C THR A 30 -0.70 7.12 11.40
N LEU A 31 -0.63 7.09 10.07
CA LEU A 31 -1.69 6.58 9.21
C LEU A 31 -1.20 5.25 8.61
N SER A 32 -1.80 4.15 9.03
CA SER A 32 -1.62 2.83 8.41
C SER A 32 -2.62 2.65 7.28
N PRO A 33 -2.35 1.74 6.32
CA PRO A 33 -3.35 1.34 5.33
C PRO A 33 -4.65 0.93 6.03
N ASN A 34 -5.76 1.52 5.59
CA ASN A 34 -7.09 1.19 6.09
C ASN A 34 -7.90 0.55 4.98
N TYR A 35 -8.01 -0.78 5.01
CA TYR A 35 -8.67 -1.57 3.98
C TYR A 35 -10.19 -1.35 3.93
N GLU A 36 -10.80 -0.82 4.99
CA GLU A 36 -12.21 -0.42 4.97
C GLU A 36 -12.47 0.67 3.93
N ILE A 37 -11.47 1.51 3.64
CA ILE A 37 -11.58 2.53 2.59
C ILE A 37 -11.72 1.87 1.20
N LEU A 38 -11.03 0.75 0.95
CA LEU A 38 -11.19 0.02 -0.31
C LEU A 38 -12.59 -0.55 -0.45
N ARG A 39 -13.11 -1.19 0.62
CA ARG A 39 -14.48 -1.72 0.65
C ARG A 39 -15.51 -0.64 0.36
N GLN A 40 -15.43 0.47 1.09
CA GLN A 40 -16.36 1.59 0.94
C GLN A 40 -16.29 2.19 -0.45
N TYR A 41 -15.09 2.47 -0.96
CA TYR A 41 -14.91 3.08 -2.27
C TYR A 41 -15.50 2.22 -3.39
N HIS A 42 -15.14 0.93 -3.44
CA HIS A 42 -15.61 0.00 -4.49
C HIS A 42 -17.11 -0.31 -4.37
N GLN A 43 -17.66 -0.30 -3.15
CA GLN A 43 -19.09 -0.40 -2.93
C GLN A 43 -19.84 0.86 -3.38
N GLU A 44 -19.32 2.06 -3.08
CA GLU A 44 -19.99 3.33 -3.39
C GLU A 44 -20.08 3.62 -4.89
N ILE A 45 -19.09 3.19 -5.67
CA ILE A 45 -19.04 3.40 -7.13
C ILE A 45 -19.46 2.16 -7.93
N GLU A 46 -19.85 1.08 -7.25
CA GLU A 46 -20.38 -0.16 -7.84
C GLU A 46 -19.45 -0.81 -8.89
N THR A 47 -18.14 -0.91 -8.60
CA THR A 47 -17.18 -1.52 -9.54
C THR A 47 -17.42 -3.01 -9.81
N ASN A 48 -18.20 -3.70 -8.95
CA ASN A 48 -18.33 -5.16 -8.91
C ASN A 48 -16.99 -5.92 -8.72
N PHE A 49 -15.92 -5.21 -8.39
CA PHE A 49 -14.61 -5.80 -8.14
C PHE A 49 -14.62 -6.62 -6.84
N LEU A 50 -14.00 -7.80 -6.86
CA LEU A 50 -13.83 -8.67 -5.70
C LEU A 50 -12.75 -8.14 -4.76
N VAL A 51 -13.07 -7.04 -4.07
CA VAL A 51 -12.12 -6.27 -3.27
C VAL A 51 -11.49 -7.04 -2.12
N GLU A 52 -12.16 -8.06 -1.58
CA GLU A 52 -11.62 -8.87 -0.48
C GLU A 52 -10.38 -9.66 -0.90
N GLY A 53 -10.36 -10.22 -2.11
CA GLY A 53 -9.18 -10.95 -2.61
C GLY A 53 -7.95 -10.05 -2.69
N LEU A 54 -8.12 -8.81 -3.17
CA LEU A 54 -7.07 -7.80 -3.13
C LEU A 54 -6.63 -7.46 -1.70
N ILE A 55 -7.57 -7.30 -0.77
CA ILE A 55 -7.26 -6.97 0.63
C ILE A 55 -6.42 -8.08 1.27
N GLU A 56 -6.78 -9.35 1.07
CA GLU A 56 -6.02 -10.49 1.60
C GLU A 56 -4.57 -10.51 1.08
N ILE A 57 -4.38 -10.26 -0.22
CA ILE A 57 -3.05 -10.17 -0.82
C ILE A 57 -2.27 -9.00 -0.22
N LEU A 58 -2.89 -7.82 -0.09
CA LEU A 58 -2.23 -6.65 0.50
C LEU A 58 -1.87 -6.85 1.97
N GLU A 59 -2.69 -7.56 2.73
CA GLU A 59 -2.40 -7.94 4.11
C GLU A 59 -1.18 -8.88 4.17
N ALA A 60 -1.14 -9.90 3.30
CA ALA A 60 -0.01 -10.82 3.20
C ALA A 60 1.30 -10.10 2.82
N VAL A 61 1.26 -9.23 1.80
CA VAL A 61 2.43 -8.44 1.40
C VAL A 61 2.91 -7.53 2.53
N ASN A 62 2.00 -6.80 3.18
CA ASN A 62 2.36 -5.91 4.28
C ASN A 62 2.85 -6.65 5.53
N GLN A 63 2.38 -7.88 5.75
CA GLN A 63 2.91 -8.76 6.77
C GLN A 63 4.34 -9.21 6.44
N GLU A 64 4.64 -9.51 5.17
CA GLU A 64 5.99 -9.90 4.75
C GLU A 64 6.98 -8.73 4.80
N ILE A 65 6.52 -7.51 4.48
CA ILE A 65 7.29 -6.27 4.64
C ILE A 65 7.68 -6.06 6.11
N ASN A 66 6.73 -6.28 7.04
CA ASN A 66 6.92 -6.21 8.49
C ASN A 66 7.61 -4.92 8.99
N ASP A 67 7.43 -3.81 8.27
CA ASP A 67 7.88 -2.47 8.67
C ASP A 67 6.75 -1.47 8.40
N PRO A 68 6.16 -0.85 9.44
CA PRO A 68 5.07 0.11 9.30
C PRO A 68 5.37 1.31 8.39
N ASN A 69 6.64 1.63 8.14
CA ASN A 69 7.02 2.76 7.29
C ASN A 69 7.02 2.41 5.80
N TYR A 70 6.98 1.13 5.46
CA TYR A 70 7.08 0.62 4.09
C TYR A 70 5.82 -0.17 3.67
N GLN A 71 4.74 -0.08 4.44
CA GLN A 71 3.49 -0.73 4.04
C GLN A 71 2.96 -0.11 2.74
N ILE A 72 2.49 -0.97 1.85
CA ILE A 72 1.75 -0.58 0.65
C ILE A 72 0.44 0.08 1.07
N GLY A 73 0.26 1.32 0.63
CA GLY A 73 -0.96 2.10 0.87
C GLY A 73 -2.10 1.69 -0.06
N VAL A 74 -3.33 1.92 0.39
CA VAL A 74 -4.55 1.60 -0.38
C VAL A 74 -4.79 2.51 -1.60
N SER A 75 -4.10 3.65 -1.69
CA SER A 75 -4.38 4.68 -2.70
C SER A 75 -4.13 4.24 -4.15
N PHE A 76 -3.24 3.27 -4.38
CA PHE A 76 -3.01 2.70 -5.71
C PHE A 76 -4.29 2.11 -6.31
N PHE A 77 -5.14 1.54 -5.45
CA PHE A 77 -6.29 0.71 -5.82
C PHE A 77 -7.64 1.44 -5.67
N LEU A 78 -7.64 2.73 -5.37
CA LEU A 78 -8.83 3.59 -5.41
C LEU A 78 -9.09 4.03 -6.87
N ARG A 79 -9.52 3.08 -7.69
CA ARG A 79 -9.72 3.22 -9.13
C ARG A 79 -11.13 2.83 -9.55
N GLU A 80 -11.72 3.58 -10.47
CA GLU A 80 -13.03 3.27 -11.06
C GLU A 80 -12.96 2.02 -11.96
N TYR A 81 -11.87 1.88 -12.72
CA TYR A 81 -11.63 0.79 -13.68
C TYR A 81 -10.58 -0.18 -13.13
N ILE A 82 -10.73 -0.56 -11.86
CA ILE A 82 -9.71 -1.35 -11.16
C ILE A 82 -9.46 -2.71 -11.81
N GLU A 83 -10.48 -3.36 -12.36
CA GLU A 83 -10.35 -4.67 -13.01
C GLU A 83 -9.44 -4.59 -14.25
N GLU A 84 -9.51 -3.49 -15.00
CA GLU A 84 -8.66 -3.25 -16.15
C GLU A 84 -7.27 -2.72 -15.77
N GLU A 85 -7.15 -1.98 -14.68
CA GLU A 85 -5.91 -1.29 -14.27
C GLU A 85 -5.03 -2.12 -13.31
N ILE A 86 -5.59 -3.12 -12.62
CA ILE A 86 -4.91 -3.79 -11.50
C ILE A 86 -3.65 -4.52 -11.90
N GLN A 87 -3.63 -5.17 -13.07
CA GLN A 87 -2.43 -5.84 -13.57
C GLN A 87 -1.29 -4.82 -13.78
N ASP A 88 -1.60 -3.69 -14.43
CA ASP A 88 -0.61 -2.65 -14.70
C ASP A 88 -0.12 -2.00 -13.40
N ILE A 89 -1.03 -1.71 -12.46
CA ILE A 89 -0.67 -1.23 -11.11
C ILE A 89 0.28 -2.21 -10.44
N TRP A 90 -0.04 -3.50 -10.49
CA TRP A 90 0.77 -4.51 -9.82
C TRP A 90 2.15 -4.64 -10.46
N GLN A 91 2.22 -4.81 -11.77
CA GLN A 91 3.47 -5.07 -12.49
C GLN A 91 4.37 -3.84 -12.62
N MET A 92 3.80 -2.62 -12.66
CA MET A 92 4.56 -1.39 -12.90
C MET A 92 4.85 -0.59 -11.63
N GLU A 93 4.05 -0.73 -10.57
CA GLU A 93 4.23 0.02 -9.32
C GLU A 93 4.57 -0.92 -8.15
N ILE A 94 3.77 -1.97 -7.93
CA ILE A 94 3.91 -2.82 -6.74
C ILE A 94 5.11 -3.76 -6.84
N GLU A 95 5.26 -4.52 -7.91
CA GLU A 95 6.38 -5.43 -8.09
C GLU A 95 7.73 -4.69 -8.04
N PRO A 96 7.96 -3.58 -8.78
CA PRO A 96 9.21 -2.84 -8.69
C PRO A 96 9.50 -2.30 -7.29
N TYR A 97 8.45 -1.86 -6.56
CA TYR A 97 8.57 -1.44 -5.16
C TYR A 97 9.04 -2.60 -4.27
N LEU A 98 8.45 -3.78 -4.41
CA LEU A 98 8.84 -4.97 -3.67
C LEU A 98 10.25 -5.45 -4.05
N GLU A 99 10.65 -5.36 -5.31
CA GLU A 99 12.01 -5.66 -5.77
C GLU A 99 13.04 -4.75 -5.11
N GLU A 100 12.75 -3.45 -4.99
CA GLU A 100 13.63 -2.50 -4.31
C GLU A 100 13.68 -2.79 -2.80
N PHE A 101 12.54 -3.03 -2.17
CA PHE A 101 12.45 -3.29 -0.74
C PHE A 101 13.13 -4.62 -0.34
N PHE A 102 12.85 -5.68 -1.09
CA PHE A 102 13.40 -7.04 -0.88
C PHE A 102 14.60 -7.33 -1.78
N PHE A 103 15.43 -6.34 -2.13
CA PHE A 103 16.58 -6.53 -3.04
C PHE A 103 17.54 -7.67 -2.63
N ALA A 104 17.61 -7.98 -1.33
CA ALA A 104 18.45 -9.05 -0.77
C ALA A 104 17.73 -10.39 -0.59
N GLN A 105 16.42 -10.44 -0.81
CA GLN A 105 15.53 -11.60 -0.61
C GLN A 105 14.52 -11.70 -1.78
N PRO A 106 14.98 -11.84 -3.03
CA PRO A 106 14.11 -11.85 -4.21
C PRO A 106 13.03 -12.95 -4.17
N GLU A 107 13.29 -14.05 -3.46
CA GLU A 107 12.34 -15.15 -3.27
C GLU A 107 11.02 -14.70 -2.63
N LYS A 108 11.05 -13.63 -1.80
CA LYS A 108 9.84 -13.05 -1.22
C LYS A 108 8.99 -12.33 -2.25
N VAL A 109 9.63 -11.73 -3.25
CA VAL A 109 8.92 -11.06 -4.35
C VAL A 109 8.27 -12.08 -5.26
N ASP A 110 8.92 -13.23 -5.46
CA ASP A 110 8.40 -14.31 -6.31
C ASP A 110 7.03 -14.83 -5.87
N GLU A 111 6.72 -14.79 -4.56
CA GLU A 111 5.42 -15.18 -4.00
C GLU A 111 4.29 -14.20 -4.39
N PHE A 112 4.63 -12.95 -4.70
CA PHE A 112 3.69 -11.87 -4.99
C PHE A 112 3.74 -11.38 -6.43
N ARG A 113 4.35 -12.14 -7.35
CA ARG A 113 4.29 -11.83 -8.78
C ARG A 113 2.85 -11.97 -9.29
N TRP A 114 2.50 -11.14 -10.27
CA TRP A 114 1.15 -11.12 -10.85
C TRP A 114 0.66 -12.52 -11.25
N ASP A 115 1.50 -13.34 -11.88
CA ASP A 115 1.17 -14.71 -12.30
C ASP A 115 0.91 -15.69 -11.14
N LYS A 116 1.24 -15.31 -9.89
CA LYS A 116 0.94 -16.09 -8.69
C LYS A 116 -0.31 -15.64 -7.97
N ILE A 117 -0.62 -14.36 -8.04
CA ILE A 117 -1.70 -13.76 -7.26
C ILE A 117 -2.97 -13.51 -8.07
N GLU A 118 -2.88 -13.48 -9.41
CA GLU A 118 -4.03 -13.15 -10.26
C GLU A 118 -5.22 -14.07 -9.99
N ASP A 119 -4.99 -15.38 -9.94
CA ASP A 119 -6.05 -16.36 -9.68
C ASP A 119 -6.63 -16.21 -8.26
N LEU A 120 -5.77 -15.99 -7.27
CA LEU A 120 -6.17 -15.82 -5.86
C LEU A 120 -7.07 -14.60 -5.64
N MET A 121 -6.88 -13.56 -6.45
CA MET A 121 -7.65 -12.32 -6.35
C MET A 121 -9.13 -12.50 -6.70
N TRP A 122 -9.46 -13.52 -7.50
CA TRP A 122 -10.80 -13.76 -8.01
C TRP A 122 -11.51 -14.98 -7.39
N GLU A 123 -10.94 -15.60 -6.35
CA GLU A 123 -11.41 -16.88 -5.81
C GLU A 123 -12.71 -16.82 -4.94
N TYR A 124 -13.41 -15.69 -4.81
CA TYR A 124 -14.56 -15.54 -3.88
C TYR A 124 -15.82 -14.89 -4.44
#